data_AF-A0A7V8X5Q3-F1
#
_entry.id   AF-A0A7V8X5Q3-F1
#
_cell.length_a   1.000
_cell.length_b   1.000
_cell.length_c   1.000
_cell.angle_alpha   90.00
_cell.angle_beta   90.00
_cell.angle_gamma   90.00
#
_symmetry.space_group_name_H-M   'P 1'
#
loop_
_entity.id
_entity.type
_entity.pdbx_description
1 polymer ?
#
loop_
_entity_poly.entity_id
_entity_poly.type
_entity_poly.pdbx_seq_one_letter_code
_entity_poly.pdbx_strand_id
1 'polypeptide(L)'
;MTAVTPTSRFSRQFSLHRRGPVISLLVLVVFAIAVSSTLFAISTRSAAMQGQVGTAVATPSQEDLQDVRDQAIEDQVDQLELEFEEFNDSGVEGTVTLYDLDEFTLLAILIENGGDVHPGHIHEGTCDDLNPQPFAPLNNVMNEEVSLSLVDTPLAELLEDDYSVDLHLSPNELGTLIVCADIEGTPTPATPVPAATPGTPDDGVGGLTATQTPEPTEPPATNTLVPTETPVPTSTPSPSPTPAPTEPPPTVAVEETPTPTETPMTSLENVSEDGTGGSVATSDDFTTPESGKGNVIASGVDSADGT
;
A
#
# COMPACT_ATOMS: atom_id res chain seq x y z
N MET A 1 -56.76 4.00 40.78
CA MET A 1 -56.73 5.43 40.42
C MET A 1 -55.83 5.57 39.20
N THR A 2 -56.24 6.43 38.30
CA THR A 2 -56.07 6.37 36.85
C THR A 2 -54.67 6.76 36.37
N ALA A 3 -54.18 6.08 35.33
CA ALA A 3 -52.94 6.40 34.62
C ALA A 3 -53.11 7.64 33.72
N VAL A 4 -52.04 8.43 33.55
CA VAL A 4 -51.92 9.46 32.50
C VAL A 4 -50.48 9.47 31.97
N THR A 5 -50.33 9.08 30.71
CA THR A 5 -49.26 9.51 29.78
C THR A 5 -49.81 10.72 29.00
N PRO A 6 -48.97 11.63 28.45
CA PRO A 6 -48.71 11.48 27.01
C PRO A 6 -47.32 11.96 26.52
N THR A 7 -46.88 11.26 25.48
CA THR A 7 -45.86 11.62 24.49
C THR A 7 -46.47 12.57 23.45
N SER A 8 -45.73 13.56 22.94
CA SER A 8 -46.11 14.29 21.72
C SER A 8 -45.00 14.25 20.67
N ARG A 9 -45.32 13.61 19.54
CA ARG A 9 -44.61 13.71 18.25
C ARG A 9 -45.23 14.85 17.47
N PHE A 10 -44.42 15.73 16.88
CA PHE A 10 -44.89 16.72 15.91
C PHE A 10 -44.50 16.28 14.50
N SER A 11 -45.48 15.75 13.78
CA SER A 11 -45.40 15.40 12.37
C SER A 11 -46.00 16.55 11.56
N ARG A 12 -45.21 17.24 10.74
CA ARG A 12 -45.73 18.21 9.75
C ARG A 12 -45.75 17.54 8.38
N GLN A 13 -46.95 17.18 7.93
CA GLN A 13 -47.25 16.97 6.52
C GLN A 13 -47.45 18.35 5.87
N PHE A 14 -46.80 18.59 4.73
CA PHE A 14 -47.19 19.67 3.83
C PHE A 14 -47.77 19.10 2.53
N SER A 15 -48.93 19.67 2.21
CA SER A 15 -49.92 19.24 1.24
C SER A 15 -49.51 19.59 -0.18
N LEU A 16 -49.66 18.61 -1.09
CA LEU A 16 -49.62 18.78 -2.53
C LEU A 16 -50.78 19.70 -2.99
N HIS A 17 -50.46 20.74 -3.76
CA HIS A 17 -51.45 21.47 -4.56
C HIS A 17 -51.06 21.46 -6.04
N ARG A 18 -51.84 20.67 -6.79
CA ARG A 18 -51.89 20.55 -8.24
C ARG A 18 -52.73 21.69 -8.81
N ARG A 19 -52.25 22.39 -9.83
CA ARG A 19 -53.05 23.10 -10.87
C ARG A 19 -52.14 23.62 -11.99
N GLY A 20 -52.30 23.06 -13.21
CA GLY A 20 -51.91 23.74 -14.47
C GLY A 20 -52.93 24.84 -14.82
N PRO A 21 -52.73 25.65 -15.90
CA PRO A 21 -52.63 25.14 -17.28
C PRO A 21 -51.63 25.86 -18.23
N VAL A 22 -51.37 25.15 -19.33
CA VAL A 22 -51.07 25.52 -20.73
C VAL A 22 -50.90 27.02 -21.12
N ILE A 23 -49.98 27.24 -22.07
CA ILE A 23 -49.81 28.38 -23.02
C ILE A 23 -48.66 29.35 -22.65
N SER A 24 -47.51 29.19 -23.32
CA SER A 24 -46.96 30.25 -24.19
C SER A 24 -45.73 29.72 -24.93
N LEU A 25 -46.00 29.11 -26.08
CA LEU A 25 -45.05 29.01 -27.17
C LEU A 25 -44.76 30.44 -27.67
N LEU A 26 -43.53 30.67 -28.17
CA LEU A 26 -43.10 31.87 -28.91
C LEU A 26 -42.55 33.03 -28.03
N VAL A 27 -41.21 33.07 -27.93
CA VAL A 27 -40.28 34.23 -27.93
C VAL A 27 -39.02 33.84 -27.12
N LEU A 28 -38.07 33.17 -27.79
CA LEU A 28 -36.61 33.38 -27.66
C LEU A 28 -35.85 32.37 -28.54
N VAL A 29 -36.18 32.35 -29.83
CA VAL A 29 -35.28 31.87 -30.89
C VAL A 29 -34.54 33.10 -31.43
N VAL A 30 -33.69 33.72 -30.62
CA VAL A 30 -32.62 34.66 -31.03
C VAL A 30 -31.51 34.62 -29.97
N PHE A 31 -30.82 33.49 -29.85
CA PHE A 31 -29.44 33.43 -29.37
C PHE A 31 -28.75 32.30 -30.14
N ALA A 32 -28.69 32.50 -31.45
CA ALA A 32 -27.77 31.79 -32.31
C ALA A 32 -26.56 32.70 -32.54
N ILE A 33 -25.38 32.10 -32.50
CA ILE A 33 -24.08 32.58 -33.01
C ILE A 33 -23.24 33.44 -32.04
N ALA A 34 -22.45 32.74 -31.22
CA ALA A 34 -21.08 33.04 -30.72
C ALA A 34 -20.91 32.19 -29.45
N VAL A 35 -20.11 31.13 -29.37
CA VAL A 35 -18.71 30.99 -29.77
C VAL A 35 -18.47 29.51 -30.09
N SER A 36 -18.15 29.23 -31.35
CA SER A 36 -17.42 28.02 -31.73
C SER A 36 -15.93 28.22 -31.42
N SER A 37 -15.26 27.13 -31.07
CA SER A 37 -13.79 26.93 -31.05
C SER A 37 -13.09 27.09 -29.70
N THR A 38 -13.26 26.12 -28.81
CA THR A 38 -12.10 25.57 -28.11
C THR A 38 -11.99 24.09 -28.46
N LEU A 39 -10.86 23.76 -29.08
CA LEU A 39 -10.48 22.43 -29.53
C LEU A 39 -10.62 21.44 -28.38
N PHE A 40 -11.46 20.45 -28.61
CA PHE A 40 -11.42 19.18 -27.91
C PHE A 40 -10.11 18.50 -28.33
N ALA A 41 -9.03 18.77 -27.61
CA ALA A 41 -7.80 17.99 -27.72
C ALA A 41 -8.05 16.65 -27.04
N ILE A 42 -8.74 15.74 -27.74
CA ILE A 42 -8.68 14.31 -27.47
C ILE A 42 -7.24 13.92 -27.80
N SER A 43 -6.34 14.04 -26.83
CA SER A 43 -5.04 13.41 -26.91
C SER A 43 -5.30 11.92 -26.73
N THR A 44 -5.52 11.24 -27.85
CA THR A 44 -5.51 9.78 -27.93
C THR A 44 -4.09 9.31 -27.61
N ARG A 45 -3.76 9.15 -26.32
CA ARG A 45 -2.63 8.32 -25.91
C ARG A 45 -3.08 6.86 -26.02
N SER A 46 -3.21 6.38 -27.26
CA SER A 46 -3.32 4.96 -27.56
C SER A 46 -2.03 4.50 -28.22
N ALA A 47 -1.35 3.61 -27.51
CA ALA A 47 -0.47 2.57 -28.04
C ALA A 47 0.73 3.03 -28.89
N ALA A 48 1.84 3.27 -28.19
CA ALA A 48 3.16 2.86 -28.68
C ALA A 48 3.89 2.06 -27.58
N MET A 49 3.23 1.02 -27.05
CA MET A 49 3.90 -0.09 -26.37
C MET A 49 3.93 -1.26 -27.37
N GLN A 50 4.83 -1.17 -28.36
CA GLN A 50 5.17 -2.29 -29.22
C GLN A 50 6.63 -2.64 -29.00
N GLY A 51 6.85 -3.83 -28.44
CA GLY A 51 8.05 -4.63 -28.70
C GLY A 51 9.25 -4.31 -27.82
N GLN A 52 9.19 -4.65 -26.54
CA GLN A 52 10.40 -5.05 -25.82
C GLN A 52 10.19 -6.34 -25.05
N VAL A 53 10.31 -7.43 -25.80
CA VAL A 53 10.47 -8.78 -25.26
C VAL A 53 11.79 -8.83 -24.50
N GLY A 54 11.71 -8.98 -23.17
CA GLY A 54 12.81 -9.48 -22.33
C GLY A 54 13.61 -8.48 -21.49
N THR A 55 13.09 -7.27 -21.20
CA THR A 55 13.74 -6.39 -20.21
C THR A 55 13.33 -6.83 -18.81
N ALA A 56 14.30 -7.11 -17.92
CA ALA A 56 14.03 -7.20 -16.49
C ALA A 56 13.17 -6.00 -16.09
N VAL A 57 12.06 -6.24 -15.40
CA VAL A 57 11.24 -5.16 -14.85
C VAL A 57 12.15 -4.38 -13.91
N ALA A 58 12.57 -3.18 -14.35
CA ALA A 58 13.38 -2.33 -13.51
C ALA A 58 12.52 -1.94 -12.31
N THR A 59 13.08 -2.05 -11.10
CA THR A 59 12.44 -1.50 -9.91
C THR A 59 12.15 -0.01 -10.17
N PRO A 60 10.90 0.45 -9.99
CA PRO A 60 10.54 1.84 -10.22
C PRO A 60 11.40 2.77 -9.35
N SER A 61 11.76 3.94 -9.88
CA SER A 61 12.54 4.93 -9.12
C SER A 61 11.65 5.67 -8.10
N GLN A 62 12.27 6.36 -7.14
CA GLN A 62 11.53 7.20 -6.18
C GLN A 62 10.67 8.27 -6.89
N GLU A 63 11.19 8.85 -7.98
CA GLU A 63 10.50 9.85 -8.78
C GLU A 63 9.28 9.24 -9.49
N ASP A 64 9.42 8.04 -10.07
CA ASP A 64 8.29 7.32 -10.68
C ASP A 64 7.21 6.99 -9.65
N LEU A 65 7.60 6.51 -8.45
CA LEU A 65 6.66 6.22 -7.38
C LEU A 65 5.99 7.47 -6.83
N GLN A 66 6.68 8.61 -6.86
CA GLN A 66 6.12 9.88 -6.43
C GLN A 66 5.01 10.33 -7.39
N ASP A 67 5.21 10.21 -8.70
CA ASP A 67 4.16 10.48 -9.68
C ASP A 67 2.94 9.55 -9.49
N VAL A 68 3.18 8.27 -9.17
CA VAL A 68 2.10 7.30 -8.86
C VAL A 68 1.33 7.73 -7.61
N ARG A 69 2.01 8.11 -6.53
CA ARG A 69 1.36 8.59 -5.30
C ARG A 69 0.53 9.85 -5.56
N ASP A 70 1.09 10.82 -6.28
CA ASP A 70 0.43 12.10 -6.51
C ASP A 70 -0.83 11.90 -7.39
N GLN A 71 -0.78 10.98 -8.37
CA GLN A 71 -1.95 10.56 -9.15
C GLN A 71 -2.99 9.84 -8.28
N ALA A 72 -2.56 8.93 -7.42
CA ALA A 72 -3.44 8.21 -6.47
C ALA A 72 -4.23 9.19 -5.57
N ILE A 73 -3.56 10.24 -5.07
CA ILE A 73 -4.19 11.31 -4.29
C ILE A 73 -5.18 12.11 -5.14
N GLU A 74 -4.82 12.47 -6.38
CA GLU A 74 -5.72 13.21 -7.29
C GLU A 74 -7.01 12.41 -7.60
N ASP A 75 -6.86 11.10 -7.82
CA ASP A 75 -7.96 10.19 -8.11
C ASP A 75 -8.75 9.77 -6.87
N GLN A 76 -8.31 10.17 -5.67
CA GLN A 76 -8.89 9.81 -4.37
C GLN A 76 -9.01 8.29 -4.21
N VAL A 77 -7.96 7.55 -4.58
CA VAL A 77 -7.90 6.11 -4.33
C VAL A 77 -8.02 5.85 -2.84
N ASP A 78 -8.59 4.70 -2.46
CA ASP A 78 -8.68 4.36 -1.05
C ASP A 78 -7.26 4.17 -0.47
N GLN A 79 -7.05 4.71 0.73
CA GLN A 79 -5.80 4.63 1.47
C GLN A 79 -6.04 4.24 2.93
N LEU A 80 -5.06 3.58 3.53
CA LEU A 80 -4.98 3.33 4.96
C LEU A 80 -3.79 4.13 5.52
N GLU A 81 -4.05 5.00 6.48
CA GLU A 81 -3.00 5.74 7.19
C GLU A 81 -2.87 5.20 8.61
N LEU A 82 -1.64 4.87 8.99
CA LEU A 82 -1.28 4.29 10.28
C LEU A 82 -0.19 5.14 10.94
N GLU A 83 -0.29 5.29 12.25
CA GLU A 83 0.78 5.86 13.07
C GLU A 83 1.71 4.74 13.53
N PHE A 84 3.02 4.99 13.50
CA PHE A 84 3.99 4.06 14.02
C PHE A 84 4.00 4.05 15.55
N GLU A 85 4.03 2.86 16.13
CA GLU A 85 4.38 2.67 17.53
C GLU A 85 5.90 2.63 17.69
N GLU A 86 6.41 3.35 18.70
CA GLU A 86 7.83 3.39 19.02
C GLU A 86 8.29 2.07 19.69
N PHE A 87 9.45 1.55 19.25
CA PHE A 87 10.10 0.39 19.85
C PHE A 87 11.50 0.75 20.35
N ASN A 88 11.92 0.07 21.42
CA ASN A 88 13.29 0.12 21.97
C ASN A 88 13.79 1.53 22.38
N ASP A 89 12.89 2.39 22.88
CA ASP A 89 13.19 3.77 23.30
C ASP A 89 13.91 4.56 22.17
N SER A 90 13.51 4.32 20.92
CA SER A 90 14.16 4.91 19.73
C SER A 90 13.95 6.42 19.62
N GLY A 91 12.86 6.94 20.19
CA GLY A 91 12.39 8.32 20.04
C GLY A 91 11.86 8.64 18.64
N VAL A 92 11.70 7.63 17.78
CA VAL A 92 11.24 7.79 16.40
C VAL A 92 9.72 7.82 16.36
N GLU A 93 9.17 8.81 15.66
CA GLU A 93 7.73 8.97 15.44
C GLU A 93 7.49 9.05 13.93
N GLY A 94 6.30 8.69 13.46
CA GLY A 94 6.00 8.78 12.04
C GLY A 94 4.70 8.12 11.62
N THR A 95 4.46 8.14 10.33
CA THR A 95 3.30 7.52 9.69
C THR A 95 3.69 6.65 8.52
N VAL A 96 2.84 5.67 8.25
CA VAL A 96 2.82 4.93 6.99
C VAL A 96 1.43 5.04 6.36
N THR A 97 1.40 5.44 5.10
CA THR A 97 0.18 5.48 4.28
C THR A 97 0.27 4.43 3.20
N LEU A 98 -0.71 3.52 3.14
CA LEU A 98 -0.85 2.48 2.13
C LEU A 98 -1.96 2.88 1.16
N TYR A 99 -1.64 3.05 -0.12
CA TYR A 99 -2.60 3.36 -1.18
C TYR A 99 -2.98 2.07 -1.92
N ASP A 100 -4.29 1.85 -2.09
CA ASP A 100 -4.84 0.73 -2.85
C ASP A 100 -4.76 1.02 -4.36
N LEU A 101 -3.87 0.30 -5.05
CA LEU A 101 -3.68 0.39 -6.50
C LEU A 101 -4.16 -0.89 -7.20
N ASP A 102 -5.25 -1.46 -6.71
CA ASP A 102 -5.86 -2.71 -7.15
C ASP A 102 -4.94 -3.92 -6.92
N GLU A 103 -4.04 -4.20 -7.87
CA GLU A 103 -3.12 -5.36 -7.83
C GLU A 103 -1.90 -5.09 -6.94
N PHE A 104 -1.65 -3.83 -6.60
CA PHE A 104 -0.47 -3.38 -5.86
C PHE A 104 -0.85 -2.51 -4.67
N THR A 105 0.05 -2.43 -3.69
CA THR A 105 -0.01 -1.45 -2.61
C THR A 105 1.19 -0.53 -2.69
N LEU A 106 0.95 0.78 -2.73
CA LEU A 106 2.01 1.79 -2.61
C LEU A 106 2.09 2.24 -1.16
N LEU A 107 3.27 2.09 -0.54
CA LEU A 107 3.55 2.59 0.80
C LEU A 107 4.27 3.92 0.72
N ALA A 108 3.80 4.91 1.46
CA ALA A 108 4.47 6.16 1.74
C ALA A 108 4.78 6.27 3.22
N ILE A 109 6.07 6.27 3.57
CA ILE A 109 6.55 6.30 4.94
C ILE A 109 7.22 7.64 5.20
N LEU A 110 6.84 8.32 6.28
CA LEU A 110 7.48 9.53 6.77
C LEU A 110 7.76 9.37 8.27
N ILE A 111 9.03 9.53 8.66
CA ILE A 111 9.45 9.49 10.06
C ILE A 111 10.18 10.76 10.46
N GLU A 112 10.15 11.05 11.74
CA GLU A 112 10.89 12.11 12.41
C GLU A 112 11.76 11.49 13.53
N ASN A 113 12.85 12.17 13.89
CA ASN A 113 13.83 11.74 14.89
C ASN A 113 14.54 10.40 14.59
N GLY A 114 14.48 9.88 13.36
CA GLY A 114 15.12 8.62 12.94
C GLY A 114 16.65 8.67 12.87
N GLY A 115 17.20 9.82 12.48
CA GLY A 115 18.62 9.95 12.18
C GLY A 115 18.94 9.58 10.73
N ASP A 116 19.73 8.53 10.52
CA ASP A 116 20.24 8.15 9.19
C ASP A 116 19.24 7.23 8.41
N VAL A 117 19.73 6.10 7.91
CA VAL A 117 19.02 5.19 7.00
C VAL A 117 18.43 4.01 7.76
N HIS A 118 17.16 3.73 7.53
CA HIS A 118 16.44 2.63 8.17
C HIS A 118 15.89 1.64 7.13
N PRO A 119 16.35 0.38 7.10
CA PRO A 119 15.70 -0.66 6.33
C PRO A 119 14.29 -0.91 6.86
N GLY A 120 13.32 -1.02 5.96
CA GLY A 120 11.93 -1.34 6.31
C GLY A 120 11.44 -2.61 5.65
N HIS A 121 10.49 -3.28 6.28
CA HIS A 121 9.88 -4.51 5.79
C HIS A 121 8.38 -4.54 6.07
N ILE A 122 7.67 -5.35 5.29
CA ILE A 122 6.39 -5.93 5.70
C ILE A 122 6.67 -7.35 6.20
N HIS A 123 6.08 -7.70 7.32
CA HIS A 123 6.12 -9.04 7.92
C HIS A 123 4.71 -9.58 8.10
N GLU A 124 4.55 -10.89 7.97
CA GLU A 124 3.36 -11.60 8.48
C GLU A 124 3.37 -11.56 10.02
N GLY A 125 2.18 -11.44 10.61
CA GLY A 125 1.97 -11.33 12.06
C GLY A 125 1.71 -9.89 12.50
N THR A 126 1.81 -9.67 13.82
CA THR A 126 1.64 -8.35 14.45
C THR A 126 2.96 -7.86 15.02
N CYS A 127 3.04 -6.58 15.39
CA CYS A 127 4.21 -5.98 16.02
C CYS A 127 4.70 -6.71 17.29
N ASP A 128 3.80 -7.43 17.98
CA ASP A 128 4.12 -8.24 19.15
C ASP A 128 4.60 -9.68 18.83
N ASP A 129 4.30 -10.19 17.63
CA ASP A 129 4.59 -11.57 17.20
C ASP A 129 4.89 -11.66 15.69
N LEU A 130 5.95 -10.98 15.27
CA LEU A 130 6.40 -10.95 13.89
C LEU A 130 6.96 -12.30 13.43
N ASN A 131 6.55 -12.75 12.24
CA ASN A 131 7.30 -13.78 11.51
C ASN A 131 8.69 -13.23 11.17
N PRO A 132 9.81 -13.84 11.62
CA PRO A 132 11.15 -13.27 11.40
C PRO A 132 11.59 -13.24 9.92
N GLN A 133 10.89 -13.93 9.02
CA GLN A 133 11.12 -13.85 7.59
C GLN A 133 10.27 -12.70 7.01
N PRO A 134 10.88 -11.64 6.43
CA PRO A 134 10.13 -10.59 5.75
C PRO A 134 9.24 -11.16 4.65
N PHE A 135 8.00 -10.67 4.60
CA PHE A 135 7.07 -10.88 3.50
C PHE A 135 7.49 -10.07 2.27
N ALA A 136 7.75 -8.77 2.46
CA ALA A 136 8.21 -7.88 1.40
C ALA A 136 9.28 -6.88 1.90
N PRO A 137 10.38 -6.66 1.15
CA PRO A 137 11.31 -5.58 1.44
C PRO A 137 10.74 -4.23 0.99
N LEU A 138 11.06 -3.18 1.75
CA LEU A 138 10.74 -1.80 1.40
C LEU A 138 12.01 -1.05 1.01
N ASN A 139 11.84 0.08 0.32
CA ASN A 139 12.93 1.04 0.14
C ASN A 139 13.35 1.59 1.51
N ASN A 140 14.64 1.90 1.63
CA ASN A 140 15.16 2.48 2.86
C ASN A 140 14.41 3.77 3.22
N VAL A 141 14.15 3.95 4.50
CA VAL A 141 13.50 5.13 5.06
C VAL A 141 14.56 6.09 5.60
N MET A 142 14.39 7.37 5.31
CA MET A 142 15.27 8.46 5.77
C MET A 142 14.47 9.41 6.64
N ASN A 143 15.13 10.06 7.58
CA ASN A 143 14.50 11.06 8.44
C ASN A 143 13.98 12.27 7.65
N GLU A 144 12.76 12.72 7.96
CA GLU A 144 12.09 13.91 7.37
C GLU A 144 11.88 13.85 5.84
N GLU A 145 12.05 12.68 5.22
CA GLU A 145 11.86 12.47 3.79
C GLU A 145 10.85 11.34 3.56
N VAL A 146 9.93 11.52 2.61
CA VAL A 146 8.96 10.47 2.28
C VAL A 146 9.64 9.36 1.49
N SER A 147 9.71 8.17 2.07
CA SER A 147 10.12 6.95 1.39
C SER A 147 8.94 6.26 0.73
N LEU A 148 9.07 5.85 -0.53
CA LEU A 148 8.01 5.23 -1.31
C LEU A 148 8.40 3.81 -1.69
N SER A 149 7.51 2.85 -1.50
CA SER A 149 7.72 1.45 -1.89
C SER A 149 6.49 0.87 -2.56
N LEU A 150 6.67 0.10 -3.63
CA LEU A 150 5.57 -0.61 -4.30
C LEU A 150 5.65 -2.09 -3.97
N VAL A 151 4.56 -2.63 -3.45
CA VAL A 151 4.43 -4.04 -3.08
C VAL A 151 3.43 -4.71 -4.03
N ASP A 152 3.83 -5.87 -4.56
CA ASP A 152 3.04 -6.71 -5.47
C ASP A 152 2.02 -7.54 -4.69
N THR A 153 1.17 -6.85 -3.93
CA THR A 153 0.11 -7.41 -3.09
C THR A 153 -1.00 -6.36 -2.93
N PRO A 154 -2.26 -6.70 -3.21
CA PRO A 154 -3.41 -5.81 -2.98
C PRO A 154 -3.53 -5.40 -1.51
N LEU A 155 -3.98 -4.17 -1.24
CA LEU A 155 -4.19 -3.70 0.14
C LEU A 155 -5.26 -4.55 0.85
N ALA A 156 -6.26 -5.03 0.10
CA ALA A 156 -7.28 -5.93 0.63
C ALA A 156 -6.69 -7.24 1.18
N GLU A 157 -5.67 -7.80 0.54
CA GLU A 157 -5.02 -9.03 1.01
C GLU A 157 -4.17 -8.77 2.27
N LEU A 158 -3.47 -7.64 2.32
CA LEU A 158 -2.74 -7.20 3.52
C LEU A 158 -3.66 -6.91 4.72
N LEU A 159 -4.95 -6.67 4.49
CA LEU A 159 -5.97 -6.44 5.52
C LEU A 159 -6.76 -7.71 5.89
N GLU A 160 -6.66 -8.77 5.09
CA GLU A 160 -7.38 -10.03 5.33
C GLU A 160 -6.66 -10.92 6.36
N ASP A 161 -5.34 -10.86 6.40
CA ASP A 161 -4.48 -11.55 7.36
C ASP A 161 -3.71 -10.54 8.24
N ASP A 162 -3.06 -11.03 9.30
CA ASP A 162 -2.23 -10.20 10.16
C ASP A 162 -0.91 -9.88 9.45
N TYR A 163 -0.68 -8.60 9.15
CA TYR A 163 0.57 -8.08 8.64
C TYR A 163 0.98 -6.82 9.41
N SER A 164 2.26 -6.51 9.40
CA SER A 164 2.81 -5.30 10.01
C SER A 164 3.90 -4.68 9.13
N VAL A 165 4.05 -3.36 9.22
CA VAL A 165 5.19 -2.61 8.69
C VAL A 165 6.14 -2.30 9.84
N ASP A 166 7.43 -2.60 9.70
CA ASP A 166 8.44 -2.25 10.68
C ASP A 166 9.66 -1.58 10.04
N LEU A 167 10.41 -0.84 10.87
CA LEU A 167 11.73 -0.30 10.51
C LEU A 167 12.80 -0.80 11.48
N HIS A 168 13.96 -1.12 10.91
CA HIS A 168 15.16 -1.50 11.66
C HIS A 168 16.05 -0.29 11.98
N LEU A 169 16.85 -0.40 13.04
CA LEU A 169 17.75 0.65 13.50
C LEU A 169 18.75 1.09 12.43
N SER A 170 19.39 0.14 11.73
CA SER A 170 20.31 0.46 10.64
C SER A 170 20.57 -0.77 9.76
N PRO A 171 21.17 -0.60 8.56
CA PRO A 171 21.61 -1.73 7.74
C PRO A 171 22.61 -2.67 8.42
N ASN A 172 23.26 -2.22 9.50
CA ASN A 172 24.22 -3.01 10.28
C ASN A 172 23.60 -3.62 11.55
N GLU A 173 22.37 -3.23 11.92
CA GLU A 173 21.68 -3.64 13.14
C GLU A 173 20.22 -4.05 12.84
N LEU A 174 20.03 -4.96 11.87
CA LEU A 174 18.72 -5.50 11.46
C LEU A 174 18.00 -6.30 12.58
N GLY A 175 18.66 -6.59 13.69
CA GLY A 175 18.03 -7.27 14.83
C GLY A 175 17.27 -6.34 15.77
N THR A 176 17.34 -5.02 15.54
CA THR A 176 16.75 -4.00 16.41
C THR A 176 15.65 -3.27 15.65
N LEU A 177 14.41 -3.43 16.09
CA LEU A 177 13.27 -2.65 15.59
C LEU A 177 13.23 -1.28 16.28
N ILE A 178 12.87 -0.24 15.55
CA ILE A 178 12.76 1.12 16.10
C ILE A 178 11.33 1.65 16.08
N VAL A 179 10.53 1.18 15.12
CA VAL A 179 9.09 1.44 15.04
C VAL A 179 8.38 0.26 14.38
N CYS A 180 7.09 0.09 14.67
CA CYS A 180 6.23 -0.89 14.01
C CYS A 180 4.76 -0.39 13.97
N ALA A 181 4.02 -0.78 12.93
CA ALA A 181 2.58 -0.54 12.83
C ALA A 181 1.89 -1.79 12.26
N ASP A 182 0.83 -2.25 12.92
CA ASP A 182 -0.05 -3.31 12.41
C ASP A 182 -0.90 -2.77 11.26
N ILE A 183 -0.97 -3.52 10.15
CA ILE A 183 -1.77 -3.17 8.97
C ILE A 183 -3.23 -3.54 9.24
N GLU A 184 -3.92 -2.65 9.94
CA GLU A 184 -5.33 -2.83 10.28
C GLU A 184 -6.13 -1.53 10.13
N GLY A 185 -7.45 -1.65 9.99
CA GLY A 185 -8.36 -0.51 9.97
C GLY A 185 -9.32 -0.51 8.79
N THR A 186 -9.73 0.67 8.35
CA THR A 186 -10.66 0.83 7.23
C THR A 186 -10.09 1.85 6.27
N PRO A 187 -9.78 1.46 5.02
CA PRO A 187 -9.34 2.41 4.01
C PRO A 187 -10.36 3.53 3.80
N THR A 188 -9.84 4.73 3.55
CA THR A 188 -10.63 5.93 3.26
C THR A 188 -10.10 6.59 2.00
N PRO A 189 -10.92 7.30 1.22
CA PRO A 189 -10.45 7.99 0.03
C PRO A 189 -9.31 8.96 0.35
N ALA A 190 -8.22 8.89 -0.41
CA ALA A 190 -7.08 9.78 -0.29
C ALA A 190 -7.55 11.22 -0.40
N THR A 191 -7.19 12.04 0.59
CA THR A 191 -7.57 13.45 0.62
C THR A 191 -6.41 14.28 0.08
N PRO A 192 -6.63 15.11 -0.95
CA PRO A 192 -5.62 16.08 -1.35
C PRO A 192 -5.27 16.94 -0.14
N VAL A 193 -4.01 16.87 0.32
CA VAL A 193 -3.50 17.86 1.27
C VAL A 193 -3.73 19.20 0.58
N PRO A 194 -4.54 20.12 1.15
CA PRO A 194 -4.81 21.38 0.51
C PRO A 194 -3.46 22.04 0.30
N ALA A 195 -3.02 22.11 -0.97
CA ALA A 195 -1.71 22.62 -1.34
C ALA A 195 -1.53 23.90 -0.55
N ALA A 196 -0.52 23.91 0.33
CA ALA A 196 -0.18 25.09 1.11
C ALA A 196 -0.05 26.19 0.07
N THR A 197 -1.06 27.07 0.01
CA THR A 197 -1.20 28.01 -1.09
C THR A 197 0.13 28.75 -1.11
N PRO A 198 0.93 28.69 -2.19
CA PRO A 198 2.24 29.31 -2.22
C PRO A 198 2.01 30.74 -1.77
N GLY A 199 2.51 31.07 -0.58
CA GLY A 199 2.16 32.31 0.09
C GLY A 199 2.41 33.41 -0.91
N THR A 200 1.36 34.17 -1.26
CA THR A 200 1.52 35.44 -1.95
C THR A 200 2.68 36.15 -1.26
N PRO A 201 3.75 36.54 -1.98
CA PRO A 201 4.84 37.28 -1.37
C PRO A 201 4.23 38.41 -0.55
N ASP A 202 4.46 38.37 0.75
CA ASP A 202 3.98 39.40 1.68
C ASP A 202 4.63 40.71 1.25
N ASP A 203 3.91 41.49 0.44
CA ASP A 203 4.25 42.86 0.09
C ASP A 203 4.16 43.67 1.40
N GLY A 204 5.25 43.63 2.16
CA GLY A 204 5.36 44.19 3.48
C GLY A 204 4.86 45.63 3.53
N VAL A 205 3.70 45.82 4.16
CA VAL A 205 3.25 47.12 4.66
C VAL A 205 2.64 46.98 6.06
N GLY A 206 3.53 47.06 7.05
CA GLY A 206 3.36 47.81 8.29
C GLY A 206 2.10 47.58 9.14
N GLY A 207 2.28 46.98 10.32
CA GLY A 207 1.23 46.99 11.33
C GLY A 207 1.62 46.38 12.67
N LEU A 208 2.61 46.95 13.35
CA LEU A 208 2.84 46.69 14.78
C LEU A 208 1.58 47.09 15.56
N THR A 209 0.76 46.14 16.02
CA THR A 209 -0.21 46.38 17.09
C THR A 209 -0.18 45.21 18.05
N ALA A 210 0.62 45.40 19.11
CA ALA A 210 0.60 44.59 20.31
C ALA A 210 -0.80 44.63 20.94
N THR A 211 -1.46 43.47 21.01
CA THR A 211 -2.67 43.31 21.81
C THR A 211 -2.33 42.57 23.10
N GLN A 212 -2.81 43.16 24.18
CA GLN A 212 -2.44 42.93 25.57
C GLN A 212 -2.91 41.56 26.08
N THR A 213 -1.99 40.86 26.72
CA THR A 213 -2.22 39.73 27.63
C THR A 213 -2.99 40.19 28.87
N PRO A 214 -4.14 39.60 29.23
CA PRO A 214 -4.73 39.83 30.54
C PRO A 214 -4.01 39.00 31.61
N GLU A 215 -3.58 39.71 32.65
CA GLU A 215 -3.05 39.23 33.92
C GLU A 215 -4.12 38.46 34.73
N PRO A 216 -3.77 37.30 35.34
CA PRO A 216 -4.46 36.82 36.52
C PRO A 216 -3.59 37.00 37.77
N THR A 217 -4.09 37.83 38.67
CA THR A 217 -3.63 38.03 40.06
C THR A 217 -4.12 36.89 40.96
N GLU A 218 -3.24 36.11 41.60
CA GLU A 218 -3.37 35.59 42.99
C GLU A 218 -2.08 34.85 43.47
N PRO A 219 -1.87 34.57 44.79
CA PRO A 219 -0.67 34.97 45.55
C PRO A 219 0.23 33.75 45.95
N PRO A 220 1.31 33.93 46.76
CA PRO A 220 2.46 33.03 46.71
C PRO A 220 2.28 31.76 47.57
N ALA A 221 2.40 30.60 46.93
CA ALA A 221 2.67 29.35 47.63
C ALA A 221 4.20 29.22 47.87
N THR A 222 4.56 29.08 49.13
CA THR A 222 5.93 28.85 49.59
C THR A 222 6.35 27.44 49.18
N ASN A 223 7.12 27.31 48.10
CA ASN A 223 7.71 26.03 47.71
C ASN A 223 9.10 25.91 48.33
N THR A 224 9.19 25.06 49.35
CA THR A 224 10.42 24.57 49.97
C THR A 224 11.32 23.96 48.91
N LEU A 225 12.53 24.52 48.75
CA LEU A 225 13.59 23.95 47.93
C LEU A 225 13.99 22.60 48.51
N VAL A 226 13.61 21.52 47.82
CA VAL A 226 14.23 20.21 47.97
C VAL A 226 15.50 20.24 47.11
N PRO A 227 16.69 19.91 47.63
CA PRO A 227 17.90 19.86 46.81
C PRO A 227 17.75 18.75 45.76
N THR A 228 17.93 19.13 44.49
CA THR A 228 18.14 18.23 43.36
C THR A 228 19.43 17.45 43.62
N GLU A 229 19.29 16.17 43.95
CA GLU A 229 20.40 15.23 43.97
C GLU A 229 20.90 15.06 42.53
N THR A 230 22.14 15.48 42.28
CA THR A 230 22.86 15.22 41.03
C THR A 230 22.92 13.71 40.80
N PRO A 231 22.48 13.19 39.65
CA PRO A 231 22.58 11.76 39.37
C PRO A 231 24.05 11.35 39.39
N VAL A 232 24.38 10.41 40.28
CA VAL A 232 25.68 9.74 40.31
C VAL A 232 25.82 8.97 39.00
N PRO A 233 26.93 9.09 38.25
CA PRO A 233 27.13 8.31 37.04
C PRO A 233 27.16 6.82 37.41
N THR A 234 26.13 6.09 36.98
CA THR A 234 26.11 4.64 37.03
C THR A 234 27.27 4.13 36.18
N SER A 235 28.21 3.44 36.81
CA SER A 235 29.33 2.79 36.13
C SER A 235 28.80 1.82 35.09
N THR A 236 28.99 2.13 33.81
CA THR A 236 28.77 1.23 32.69
C THR A 236 29.50 -0.09 32.95
N PRO A 237 28.83 -1.25 32.92
CA PRO A 237 29.51 -2.53 33.07
C PRO A 237 30.52 -2.69 31.93
N SER A 238 31.77 -2.95 32.30
CA SER A 238 32.84 -3.28 31.36
C SER A 238 32.40 -4.51 30.54
N PRO A 239 32.52 -4.50 29.20
CA PRO A 239 32.11 -5.62 28.38
C PRO A 239 32.89 -6.87 28.80
N SER A 240 32.14 -7.94 29.11
CA SER A 240 32.71 -9.26 29.33
C SER A 240 33.51 -9.66 28.08
N PRO A 241 34.75 -10.17 28.21
CA PRO A 241 35.54 -10.55 27.06
C PRO A 241 34.79 -11.61 26.24
N THR A 242 34.63 -11.34 24.95
CA THR A 242 34.14 -12.30 23.96
C THR A 242 34.95 -13.59 24.06
N PRO A 243 34.31 -14.76 24.25
CA PRO A 243 35.03 -16.03 24.27
C PRO A 243 35.74 -16.22 22.93
N ALA A 244 37.02 -16.60 22.99
CA ALA A 244 37.80 -16.92 21.81
C ALA A 244 37.10 -18.02 20.99
N PRO A 245 37.16 -17.95 19.64
CA PRO A 245 36.54 -18.95 18.79
C PRO A 245 37.10 -20.33 19.13
N THR A 246 36.19 -21.25 19.46
CA THR A 246 36.53 -22.66 19.66
C THR A 246 36.96 -23.23 18.32
N GLU A 247 38.17 -23.79 18.29
CA GLU A 247 38.75 -24.44 17.13
C GLU A 247 37.79 -25.52 16.58
N PRO A 248 37.49 -25.53 15.27
CA PRO A 248 36.59 -26.52 14.71
C PRO A 248 37.16 -27.93 14.90
N PRO A 249 36.30 -28.93 15.20
CA PRO A 249 36.75 -30.30 15.36
C PRO A 249 37.41 -30.81 14.06
N PRO A 250 38.39 -31.71 14.15
CA PRO A 250 39.08 -32.25 12.98
C PRO A 250 38.07 -32.95 12.06
N THR A 251 38.03 -32.50 10.80
CA THR A 251 37.25 -33.12 9.72
C THR A 251 37.66 -34.58 9.55
N VAL A 252 36.76 -35.50 9.91
CA VAL A 252 36.92 -36.93 9.60
C VAL A 252 36.67 -37.10 8.10
N ALA A 253 37.68 -37.59 7.40
CA ALA A 253 37.60 -37.92 5.98
C ALA A 253 36.50 -38.96 5.75
N VAL A 254 35.46 -38.59 4.99
CA VAL A 254 34.42 -39.50 4.53
C VAL A 254 34.98 -40.26 3.32
N GLU A 255 35.03 -41.57 3.46
CA GLU A 255 35.45 -42.53 2.43
C GLU A 255 34.44 -42.52 1.28
N GLU A 256 34.92 -42.29 0.05
CA GLU A 256 34.05 -42.15 -1.13
C GLU A 256 33.32 -43.46 -1.46
N THR A 257 31.99 -43.35 -1.62
CA THR A 257 31.12 -44.43 -2.07
C THR A 257 31.24 -44.60 -3.59
N PRO A 258 31.46 -45.82 -4.12
CA PRO A 258 31.65 -46.01 -5.56
C PRO A 258 30.34 -45.83 -6.36
N THR A 259 30.50 -45.18 -7.51
CA THR A 259 29.48 -44.89 -8.53
C THR A 259 28.83 -46.17 -9.10
N PRO A 260 27.49 -46.24 -9.23
CA PRO A 260 26.86 -47.36 -9.93
C PRO A 260 27.06 -47.26 -11.44
N THR A 261 27.37 -48.40 -12.04
CA THR A 261 27.55 -48.62 -13.48
C THR A 261 26.17 -48.75 -14.15
N GLU A 262 25.86 -47.84 -15.07
CA GLU A 262 24.66 -47.88 -15.91
C GLU A 262 24.70 -49.08 -16.88
N THR A 263 23.61 -49.85 -16.92
CA THR A 263 23.40 -50.97 -17.85
C THR A 263 22.54 -50.48 -19.03
N PRO A 264 22.89 -50.78 -20.30
CA PRO A 264 22.09 -50.32 -21.43
C PRO A 264 20.82 -51.16 -21.59
N MET A 265 19.66 -50.49 -21.59
CA MET A 265 18.37 -51.11 -21.92
C MET A 265 18.19 -51.15 -23.44
N THR A 266 18.02 -52.37 -23.95
CA THR A 266 17.72 -52.73 -25.32
C THR A 266 16.30 -52.36 -25.75
N SER A 267 16.17 -51.92 -27.00
CA SER A 267 14.91 -51.77 -27.75
C SER A 267 14.05 -53.03 -27.72
N LEU A 268 12.73 -52.84 -27.69
CA LEU A 268 11.77 -53.87 -28.08
C LEU A 268 10.54 -53.23 -28.75
N GLU A 269 10.06 -53.97 -29.72
CA GLU A 269 9.24 -53.61 -30.87
C GLU A 269 7.73 -53.49 -30.58
N ASN A 270 7.09 -52.59 -31.33
CA ASN A 270 5.86 -52.74 -32.12
C ASN A 270 4.80 -53.80 -31.68
N VAL A 271 3.61 -53.35 -31.30
CA VAL A 271 2.33 -54.06 -31.52
C VAL A 271 1.24 -53.06 -31.90
N SER A 272 0.75 -53.18 -33.13
CA SER A 272 -0.56 -52.68 -33.58
C SER A 272 -1.66 -53.54 -32.99
N GLU A 273 -2.80 -52.96 -32.60
CA GLU A 273 -4.08 -53.64 -32.74
C GLU A 273 -5.25 -52.64 -32.78
N ASP A 274 -6.08 -52.89 -33.79
CA ASP A 274 -7.27 -52.20 -34.25
C ASP A 274 -8.47 -52.62 -33.38
N GLY A 275 -9.46 -51.75 -33.17
CA GLY A 275 -10.52 -52.01 -32.19
C GLY A 275 -11.73 -51.11 -32.28
N THR A 276 -12.54 -51.35 -33.31
CA THR A 276 -13.82 -50.70 -33.63
C THR A 276 -14.98 -51.19 -32.73
N GLY A 277 -15.93 -50.30 -32.42
CA GLY A 277 -17.28 -50.61 -31.94
C GLY A 277 -17.48 -50.33 -30.44
N GLY A 278 -18.50 -49.61 -29.98
CA GLY A 278 -19.77 -49.24 -30.59
C GLY A 278 -20.85 -49.29 -29.51
N SER A 279 -21.52 -48.15 -29.30
CA SER A 279 -22.93 -47.95 -28.88
C SER A 279 -23.40 -48.57 -27.54
N VAL A 280 -24.43 -48.12 -26.80
CA VAL A 280 -25.69 -47.42 -27.07
C VAL A 280 -26.21 -46.83 -25.72
N ALA A 281 -26.92 -45.68 -25.78
CA ALA A 281 -28.08 -45.29 -24.94
C ALA A 281 -27.87 -44.99 -23.42
N THR A 282 -28.53 -44.00 -22.80
CA THR A 282 -29.63 -43.07 -23.16
C THR A 282 -29.83 -42.08 -22.00
N SER A 283 -30.47 -40.94 -22.32
CA SER A 283 -31.42 -40.13 -21.49
C SER A 283 -30.84 -39.43 -20.24
N ASP A 284 -30.98 -38.13 -20.01
CA ASP A 284 -31.99 -37.12 -20.40
C ASP A 284 -31.30 -35.74 -20.54
N ASP A 285 -31.48 -35.00 -21.64
CA ASP A 285 -32.63 -34.12 -21.93
C ASP A 285 -32.74 -32.91 -20.97
N PHE A 286 -32.03 -31.84 -21.31
CA PHE A 286 -32.58 -30.48 -21.17
C PHE A 286 -32.04 -29.56 -22.28
N THR A 287 -32.83 -29.53 -23.35
CA THR A 287 -33.12 -28.45 -24.30
C THR A 287 -32.50 -27.06 -24.04
N THR A 288 -31.47 -26.72 -24.84
CA THR A 288 -31.35 -25.57 -25.81
C THR A 288 -32.04 -24.20 -25.57
N PRO A 289 -31.66 -23.09 -26.29
CA PRO A 289 -30.56 -22.95 -27.28
C PRO A 289 -29.76 -21.61 -27.25
N GLU A 290 -28.71 -21.61 -28.08
CA GLU A 290 -28.27 -20.55 -29.02
C GLU A 290 -27.76 -19.21 -28.46
N SER A 291 -26.67 -18.60 -28.96
CA SER A 291 -26.01 -18.68 -30.26
C SER A 291 -24.67 -17.95 -30.18
N GLY A 292 -23.65 -18.43 -30.90
CA GLY A 292 -22.60 -17.52 -31.39
C GLY A 292 -21.16 -18.01 -31.36
N LYS A 293 -20.79 -18.84 -32.34
CA LYS A 293 -19.63 -18.67 -33.27
C LYS A 293 -18.33 -18.07 -32.67
N GLY A 294 -17.17 -18.70 -32.73
CA GLY A 294 -16.76 -19.88 -33.46
C GLY A 294 -15.23 -19.98 -33.59
N ASN A 295 -14.84 -21.13 -34.12
CA ASN A 295 -13.66 -21.46 -34.90
C ASN A 295 -12.25 -21.38 -34.28
N VAL A 296 -11.78 -22.60 -34.01
CA VAL A 296 -10.42 -23.13 -33.94
C VAL A 296 -9.57 -22.73 -35.15
N ILE A 297 -8.31 -22.36 -34.90
CA ILE A 297 -7.17 -22.80 -35.71
C ILE A 297 -5.89 -22.77 -34.87
N ALA A 298 -5.41 -23.96 -34.53
CA ALA A 298 -4.03 -24.21 -34.16
C ALA A 298 -3.21 -24.32 -35.45
N SER A 299 -2.09 -23.60 -35.53
CA SER A 299 -1.02 -23.84 -36.50
C SER A 299 0.30 -23.71 -35.78
N GLY A 300 1.01 -24.84 -35.67
CA GLY A 300 2.42 -24.87 -35.33
C GLY A 300 3.26 -24.25 -36.46
N VAL A 301 4.45 -23.80 -36.10
CA VAL A 301 5.46 -23.39 -37.07
C VAL A 301 6.80 -24.00 -36.71
N ASP A 302 7.31 -24.67 -37.74
CA ASP A 302 8.57 -25.35 -37.96
C ASP A 302 9.79 -24.47 -37.64
N SER A 303 10.79 -25.04 -36.94
CA SER A 303 12.11 -24.45 -36.78
C SER A 303 13.01 -24.95 -37.91
N ALA A 304 13.47 -24.02 -38.75
CA ALA A 304 14.49 -24.27 -39.75
C ALA A 304 15.78 -23.51 -39.43
N ASP A 305 16.85 -24.26 -39.69
CA ASP A 305 18.28 -24.01 -39.63
C ASP A 305 18.78 -22.72 -40.31
N GLY A 306 19.95 -22.24 -39.86
CA GLY A 306 20.62 -21.07 -40.41
C GLY A 306 21.97 -20.81 -39.75
N THR A 307 23.01 -21.37 -40.38
CA THR A 307 24.46 -21.15 -40.19
C THR A 307 24.92 -19.71 -39.99
#